data_AF-A0A7S0V499-F1
#
_entry.id   AF-A0A7S0V499-F1
#
_cell.length_a   1.000
_cell.length_b   1.000
_cell.length_c   1.000
_cell.angle_alpha   90.00
_cell.angle_beta   90.00
_cell.angle_gamma   90.00
#
_symmetry.space_group_name_H-M   'P 1'
#
loop_
_entity.id
_entity.type
_entity.pdbx_description
1 polymer ?
#
loop_
_entity_poly.entity_id
_entity_poly.type
_entity_poly.pdbx_seq_one_letter_code
_entity_poly.pdbx_strand_id
1 'polypeptide(L)'
;MAGRLRLQYSLPLLRLVNGVADSQQKTKSATSVAILSEVAGMPRLLVDIRHAATHGELPSLPLLRAAVTQAMRWLATCYWEKQRKQLALTVISVQRILE
;
A
#
# COMPACT_ATOMS: atom_id res chain seq x y z
N MET A 1 -9.75 -20.69 -15.59
CA MET A 1 -9.06 -19.39 -15.85
C MET A 1 -9.36 -18.29 -14.83
N ALA A 2 -10.61 -18.10 -14.37
CA ALA A 2 -10.97 -16.99 -13.46
C ALA A 2 -10.21 -16.97 -12.12
N GLY A 3 -9.89 -18.13 -11.54
CA GLY A 3 -9.11 -18.22 -10.28
C GLY A 3 -7.69 -17.69 -10.39
N ARG A 4 -6.99 -17.99 -11.50
CA ARG A 4 -5.62 -17.51 -11.74
C ARG A 4 -5.54 -15.98 -11.80
N LEU A 5 -6.51 -15.35 -12.47
CA LEU A 5 -6.54 -13.90 -12.56
C LEU A 5 -6.84 -13.25 -11.21
N ARG A 6 -7.78 -13.79 -10.42
CA ARG A 6 -8.05 -13.30 -9.06
C ARG A 6 -6.81 -13.40 -8.17
N LEU A 7 -6.03 -14.48 -8.29
CA LEU A 7 -4.77 -14.63 -7.57
C LEU A 7 -3.72 -13.58 -7.99
N GLN A 8 -3.59 -13.34 -9.30
CA GLN A 8 -2.67 -12.34 -9.86
C GLN A 8 -2.97 -10.91 -9.39
N TYR A 9 -4.24 -10.58 -9.12
CA TYR A 9 -4.62 -9.30 -8.51
C TYR A 9 -4.41 -9.29 -6.99
N SER A 10 -4.72 -10.40 -6.31
CA SER A 10 -4.70 -10.48 -4.86
C SER A 10 -3.27 -10.44 -4.31
N LEU A 11 -2.30 -11.08 -4.95
CA LEU A 11 -0.92 -11.17 -4.46
C LEU A 11 -0.23 -9.80 -4.35
N PRO A 12 -0.25 -8.91 -5.37
CA PRO A 12 0.31 -7.57 -5.24
C PRO A 12 -0.38 -6.72 -4.16
N LEU A 13 -1.71 -6.81 -4.05
CA LEU A 13 -2.48 -6.09 -3.02
C LEU A 13 -2.11 -6.57 -1.61
N LEU A 14 -2.02 -7.88 -1.41
CA LEU A 14 -1.55 -8.49 -0.16
C LEU A 14 -0.12 -8.01 0.16
N ARG A 15 0.78 -8.03 -0.83
CA ARG A 15 2.17 -7.61 -0.63
C ARG A 15 2.28 -6.13 -0.29
N LEU A 16 1.47 -5.28 -0.92
CA LEU A 16 1.38 -3.85 -0.62
C LEU A 16 0.96 -3.64 0.84
N VAL A 17 -0.12 -4.26 1.28
CA VAL A 17 -0.64 -4.11 2.65
C VAL A 17 0.40 -4.57 3.67
N ASN A 18 1.00 -5.75 3.47
CA ASN A 18 2.04 -6.24 4.37
C ASN A 18 3.26 -5.29 4.39
N GLY A 19 3.75 -4.86 3.24
CA GLY A 19 4.91 -3.96 3.19
C GLY A 19 4.67 -2.62 3.88
N VAL A 20 3.45 -2.07 3.76
CA VAL A 20 3.08 -0.84 4.49
C VAL A 20 2.97 -1.12 5.98
N ALA A 21 2.29 -2.18 6.40
CA ALA A 21 2.16 -2.53 7.80
C ALA A 21 3.54 -2.74 8.46
N ASP A 22 4.42 -3.50 7.80
CA ASP A 22 5.80 -3.75 8.25
C ASP A 22 6.57 -2.43 8.42
N SER A 23 6.41 -1.47 7.50
CA SER A 23 7.04 -0.15 7.60
C SER A 23 6.55 0.70 8.78
N GLN A 24 5.34 0.44 9.28
CA GLN A 24 4.76 1.14 10.43
C GLN A 24 5.07 0.44 11.76
N GLN A 25 5.56 -0.79 11.74
CA GLN A 25 5.87 -1.56 12.94
C GLN A 25 7.11 -0.97 13.62
N LYS A 26 6.89 -0.23 14.72
CA LYS A 26 7.96 0.43 15.51
C LYS A 26 8.34 -0.31 16.79
N THR A 27 7.48 -1.20 17.26
CA THR A 27 7.64 -1.91 18.53
C THR A 27 8.28 -3.28 18.33
N LYS A 28 8.93 -3.80 19.39
CA LYS A 28 9.49 -5.16 19.39
C LYS A 28 8.40 -6.24 19.40
N SER A 29 7.24 -5.93 19.98
CA SER A 29 6.08 -6.83 20.01
C SER A 29 5.20 -6.62 18.78
N ALA A 30 4.73 -7.72 18.18
CA ALA A 30 3.92 -7.67 16.96
C ALA A 30 2.61 -6.90 17.18
N THR A 31 2.37 -5.88 16.35
CA THR A 31 1.08 -5.16 16.26
C THR A 31 0.26 -5.74 15.12
N SER A 32 -1.07 -5.69 15.22
CA SER A 32 -1.92 -6.21 14.15
C SER A 32 -1.77 -5.40 12.86
N VAL A 33 -1.82 -6.09 11.72
CA VAL A 33 -1.78 -5.45 10.39
C VAL A 33 -2.90 -4.42 10.21
N ALA A 34 -4.06 -4.66 10.83
CA ALA A 34 -5.19 -3.73 10.76
C ALA A 34 -4.85 -2.38 11.41
N ILE A 35 -4.31 -2.40 12.64
CA ILE A 35 -3.90 -1.18 13.36
C ILE A 35 -2.77 -0.47 12.60
N LEU A 36 -1.76 -1.21 12.16
CA LEU A 36 -0.63 -0.64 11.41
C LEU A 36 -1.07 0.02 10.09
N SER A 37 -2.04 -0.59 9.40
CA SER A 37 -2.61 -0.05 8.17
C SER A 37 -3.48 1.19 8.43
N GLU A 38 -4.21 1.20 9.54
CA GLU A 38 -4.99 2.37 9.98
C GLU A 38 -4.08 3.56 10.29
N VAL A 39 -2.97 3.34 11.00
CA VAL A 39 -1.94 4.37 11.25
C VAL A 39 -1.36 4.92 9.94
N ALA A 40 -1.20 4.07 8.92
CA ALA A 40 -0.77 4.50 7.60
C ALA A 40 -1.86 5.24 6.78
N GLY A 41 -3.09 5.35 7.30
CA GLY A 41 -4.24 5.88 6.58
C GLY A 41 -4.62 5.03 5.36
N MET A 42 -4.36 3.72 5.40
CA MET A 42 -4.66 2.82 4.30
C MET A 42 -6.16 2.53 4.22
N PRO A 43 -6.76 2.49 3.01
CA PRO A 43 -8.16 2.11 2.86
C PRO A 43 -8.45 0.71 3.41
N ARG A 44 -9.48 0.62 4.25
CA ARG A 44 -9.90 -0.62 4.91
C ARG A 44 -10.13 -1.79 3.94
N LEU A 45 -10.67 -1.49 2.75
CA LEU A 45 -10.87 -2.48 1.68
C LEU A 45 -9.60 -3.27 1.35
N LEU A 46 -8.43 -2.62 1.35
CA LEU A 46 -7.16 -3.28 1.02
C LEU A 46 -6.77 -4.28 2.12
N VAL A 47 -7.00 -3.91 3.38
CA VAL A 47 -6.74 -4.77 4.54
C VAL A 47 -7.66 -5.99 4.53
N ASP A 48 -8.94 -5.79 4.22
CA ASP A 48 -9.91 -6.89 4.13
C ASP A 48 -9.57 -7.86 2.99
N ILE A 49 -9.16 -7.34 1.82
CA ILE A 49 -8.68 -8.17 0.70
C ILE A 49 -7.44 -8.96 1.09
N ARG A 50 -6.49 -8.34 1.79
CA ARG A 50 -5.29 -9.02 2.28
C ARG A 50 -5.65 -10.14 3.25
N HIS A 51 -6.60 -9.92 4.16
CA HIS A 51 -7.07 -10.93 5.10
C HIS A 51 -7.69 -12.12 4.34
N ALA A 52 -8.67 -11.88 3.47
CA ALA A 52 -9.34 -12.91 2.68
C ALA A 52 -8.33 -13.71 1.82
N ALA A 53 -7.42 -13.02 1.12
CA ALA A 53 -6.41 -13.66 0.29
C ALA A 53 -5.42 -14.54 1.08
N THR A 54 -5.07 -14.16 2.31
CA THR A 54 -4.19 -14.96 3.19
C THR A 54 -4.86 -16.27 3.61
N HIS A 55 -6.18 -16.27 3.78
CA HIS A 55 -6.98 -17.46 4.11
C HIS A 55 -7.44 -18.26 2.88
N GLY A 56 -6.97 -17.90 1.68
CA GLY A 56 -7.33 -18.60 0.43
C GLY A 56 -8.68 -18.18 -0.17
N GLU A 57 -9.38 -17.25 0.46
CA GLU A 57 -10.66 -16.70 0.01
C GLU A 57 -10.43 -15.55 -0.97
N LEU A 58 -10.05 -15.89 -2.21
CA LEU A 58 -9.83 -14.87 -3.23
C LEU A 58 -11.12 -14.04 -3.44
N PRO A 59 -11.10 -12.70 -3.41
CA PRO A 59 -12.30 -11.90 -3.68
C PRO A 59 -12.73 -11.96 -5.16
N SER A 60 -13.92 -11.40 -5.47
CA SER A 60 -14.40 -11.34 -6.86
C SER A 60 -13.51 -10.44 -7.73
N LEU A 61 -13.42 -10.75 -9.03
CA LEU A 61 -12.57 -9.97 -9.94
C LEU A 61 -12.97 -8.48 -10.04
N PRO A 62 -14.27 -8.11 -10.08
CA PRO A 62 -14.68 -6.70 -10.05
C PRO A 62 -14.20 -5.97 -8.79
N LEU A 63 -14.32 -6.61 -7.62
CA LEU A 63 -13.84 -6.03 -6.36
C LEU A 63 -12.33 -5.84 -6.37
N LEU A 64 -11.59 -6.83 -6.86
CA LEU A 64 -10.14 -6.75 -6.99
C LEU A 64 -9.68 -5.61 -7.93
N ARG A 65 -10.39 -5.35 -9.03
CA ARG A 65 -10.09 -4.22 -9.93
C ARG A 65 -10.38 -2.87 -9.27
N ALA A 66 -11.47 -2.76 -8.52
CA ALA A 66 -11.78 -1.57 -7.74
C ALA A 66 -10.69 -1.31 -6.68
N ALA A 67 -10.26 -2.37 -5.99
CA ALA A 67 -9.21 -2.30 -4.99
C ALA A 67 -7.85 -1.88 -5.57
N VAL A 68 -7.46 -2.39 -6.75
CA VAL A 68 -6.25 -1.92 -7.45
C VAL A 68 -6.33 -0.42 -7.75
N THR A 69 -7.49 0.06 -8.22
CA THR A 69 -7.68 1.50 -8.48
C THR A 69 -7.51 2.32 -7.19
N GLN A 70 -8.07 1.84 -6.07
CA GLN A 70 -7.95 2.51 -4.79
C GLN A 70 -6.51 2.47 -4.24
N ALA A 71 -5.82 1.34 -4.39
CA ALA A 71 -4.42 1.18 -4.01
C ALA A 71 -3.50 2.13 -4.78
N MET A 72 -3.71 2.27 -6.10
CA MET A 72 -2.93 3.19 -6.94
C MET A 72 -3.15 4.65 -6.54
N ARG A 73 -4.40 5.05 -6.26
CA ARG A 73 -4.71 6.40 -5.76
C ARG A 73 -4.02 6.66 -4.41
N TRP A 74 -4.10 5.71 -3.49
CA TRP A 74 -3.45 5.83 -2.19
C TRP A 74 -1.92 5.91 -2.31
N LEU A 75 -1.30 5.10 -3.17
CA LEU A 75 0.15 5.17 -3.42
C LEU A 75 0.57 6.52 -4.02
N ALA A 76 -0.22 7.07 -4.95
CA ALA A 76 0.05 8.37 -5.54
C ALA A 76 0.13 9.46 -4.47
N THR A 77 -0.83 9.51 -3.56
CA THR A 77 -0.92 10.56 -2.52
C THR A 77 0.03 10.31 -1.34
N CYS A 78 0.07 9.08 -0.85
CA CYS A 78 0.74 8.74 0.41
C CYS A 78 2.24 8.48 0.24
N TYR A 79 2.69 8.14 -0.96
CA TYR A 79 4.09 7.85 -1.26
C TYR A 79 4.64 8.77 -2.36
N TRP A 80 4.16 8.66 -3.60
CA TRP A 80 4.82 9.29 -4.75
C TRP A 80 4.82 10.82 -4.71
N GLU A 81 3.72 11.45 -4.27
CA GLU A 81 3.68 12.90 -4.13
C GLU A 81 4.66 13.40 -3.07
N LYS A 82 4.80 12.68 -1.96
CA LYS A 82 5.77 13.03 -0.91
C LYS A 82 7.20 12.89 -1.41
N GLN A 83 7.51 11.82 -2.15
CA GLN A 83 8.83 11.65 -2.77
C GLN A 83 9.14 12.77 -3.76
N ARG A 84 8.17 13.13 -4.61
CA ARG A 84 8.32 14.25 -5.56
C ARG A 84 8.60 15.57 -4.84
N LYS A 85 7.88 15.88 -3.75
CA LYS A 85 8.11 17.08 -2.93
C LYS A 85 9.50 17.06 -2.31
N GLN A 86 9.91 15.93 -1.74
CA GLN A 86 11.24 15.79 -1.14
C GLN A 86 12.35 16.03 -2.16
N LEU A 87 12.26 15.39 -3.33
CA LEU A 87 13.23 15.57 -4.41
C LEU A 87 13.30 17.04 -4.87
N ALA A 88 12.15 17.70 -5.05
CA ALA A 88 12.11 19.11 -5.43
C ALA A 88 12.80 20.01 -4.40
N LEU A 89 12.54 19.80 -3.11
CA LEU A 89 13.20 20.53 -2.02
C LEU A 89 14.71 20.28 -2.00
N THR A 90 15.14 19.03 -2.20
CA THR A 90 16.55 18.67 -2.26
C THR A 90 17.25 19.37 -3.42
N VAL A 91 16.67 19.38 -4.62
CA VAL A 91 17.23 20.08 -5.79
C VAL A 91 17.42 21.57 -5.51
N ILE A 92 16.42 22.24 -4.96
CA ILE A 92 16.49 23.67 -4.60
C ILE A 92 17.60 23.92 -3.57
N SER A 93 17.73 23.04 -2.56
CA SER A 93 18.74 23.19 -1.52
C SER A 93 20.17 23.07 -2.07
N VAL A 94 20.40 22.14 -3.00
CA VAL A 94 21.71 21.95 -3.65
C VAL A 94 22.05 23.14 -4.55
N GLN A 95 21.10 23.66 -5.33
CA GLN A 95 21.32 24.84 -6.17
C GLN A 95 21.75 26.05 -5.34
N ARG A 96 21.11 26.29 -4.19
CA ARG A 96 21.48 27.39 -3.28
C ARG A 96 22.88 27.27 -2.68
N ILE A 97 23.42 26.07 -2.53
CA ILE A 97 24.79 25.87 -2.00
C ILE A 97 25.84 26.17 -3.08
N LEU A 98 25.48 26.05 -4.35
CA LEU A 98 26.37 26.24 -5.48
C LEU A 98 26.40 27.68 -6.02
N GLU A 99 25.46 28.52 -5.57
CA GLU A 99 25.40 29.97 -5.80
C GLU A 99 25.98 30.74 -4.60
#